data_AF-A0A0C3G2Q4-F1
#
_entry.id   AF-A0A0C3G2Q4-F1
#
_cell.length_a   1.000
_cell.length_b   1.000
_cell.length_c   1.000
_cell.angle_alpha   90.00
_cell.angle_beta   90.00
_cell.angle_gamma   90.00
#
_symmetry.space_group_name_H-M   'P 1'
#
loop_
_entity.id
_entity.type
_entity.pdbx_description
1 polymer ?
#
loop_
_entity_poly.entity_id
_entity_poly.type
_entity_poly.pdbx_seq_one_letter_code
_entity_poly.pdbx_strand_id
1 'polypeptide(L)'
;YLTCAPIATPYTPPGHATHGFVAYDLERDMKVFVKDTWCVDLLGINREGETYKLLCEAGVRNIASYSTVGDIDDQQTVTHLYKDKLWACPTARKLVPHHHYQLMLDMIGDSLTKFSSIYEMLQCVLDALECTYFLNILIYSFLTLRAAGHEDTFNAGVLHCDISIRNILIVNG
;
A
#
# COMPACT_ATOMS: atom_id res chain seq x y z
N TYR A 1 4.50 -1.42 18.58
CA TYR A 1 3.23 -0.81 18.13
C TYR A 1 2.08 -1.22 19.04
N LEU A 2 1.23 -0.27 19.46
CA LEU A 2 -0.06 -0.58 20.08
C LEU A 2 -1.13 -0.54 18.97
N THR A 3 -1.87 -1.62 18.78
CA THR A 3 -2.80 -1.76 17.64
C THR A 3 -4.25 -1.64 18.08
N CYS A 4 -5.09 -1.01 17.25
CA CYS A 4 -6.54 -1.06 17.42
C CYS A 4 -7.13 -2.32 16.75
N ALA A 5 -8.44 -2.55 16.94
CA ALA A 5 -9.14 -3.57 16.17
C ALA A 5 -9.03 -3.30 14.65
N PRO A 6 -8.95 -4.35 13.80
CA PRO A 6 -8.82 -4.20 12.36
C PRO A 6 -10.02 -3.48 11.74
N ILE A 7 -9.73 -2.57 10.80
CA ILE A 7 -10.73 -1.74 10.09
C ILE A 7 -11.50 -2.59 9.07
N ALA A 8 -10.86 -3.62 8.52
CA ALA A 8 -11.46 -4.57 7.60
C ALA A 8 -11.33 -6.01 8.16
N THR A 9 -12.47 -6.67 8.31
CA THR A 9 -12.52 -8.12 8.55
C THR A 9 -12.68 -8.84 7.21
N PRO A 10 -11.86 -9.84 6.88
CA PRO A 10 -11.99 -10.60 5.65
C PRO A 10 -13.36 -11.28 5.58
N TYR A 11 -13.94 -11.28 4.38
CA TYR A 11 -15.26 -11.84 4.12
C TYR A 11 -15.31 -13.38 4.23
N THR A 12 -14.15 -14.04 4.42
CA THR A 12 -14.03 -15.51 4.47
C THR A 12 -12.89 -15.98 5.41
N PRO A 13 -13.13 -16.99 6.27
CA PRO A 13 -12.16 -17.48 7.26
C PRO A 13 -10.86 -18.12 6.74
N PRO A 14 -10.78 -18.74 5.54
CA PRO A 14 -9.52 -19.27 5.03
C PRO A 14 -9.16 -18.59 3.72
N GLY A 15 -8.55 -17.41 3.77
CA GLY A 15 -8.04 -16.81 2.53
C GLY A 15 -7.41 -15.44 2.73
N HIS A 16 -6.12 -15.36 2.42
CA HIS A 16 -5.38 -14.17 1.96
C HIS A 16 -5.89 -12.83 2.51
N ALA A 17 -6.14 -12.77 3.82
CA ALA A 17 -6.78 -11.63 4.40
C ALA A 17 -5.75 -10.52 4.54
N THR A 18 -5.85 -9.50 3.68
CA THR A 18 -5.23 -8.22 3.96
C THR A 18 -6.03 -7.55 5.06
N HIS A 19 -5.41 -7.37 6.22
CA HIS A 19 -5.94 -6.59 7.32
C HIS A 19 -5.27 -5.23 7.35
N GLY A 20 -6.08 -4.18 7.52
CA GLY A 20 -5.61 -2.82 7.73
C GLY A 20 -6.02 -2.34 9.11
N PHE A 21 -5.11 -1.72 9.86
CA PHE A 21 -5.44 -1.09 11.14
C PHE A 21 -4.55 0.11 11.43
N VAL A 22 -5.08 1.03 12.24
CA VAL A 22 -4.27 2.09 12.83
C VAL A 22 -3.49 1.51 14.01
N ALA A 23 -2.20 1.83 14.09
CA ALA A 23 -1.37 1.53 15.23
C ALA A 23 -0.70 2.80 15.75
N TYR A 24 -0.30 2.76 17.01
CA TYR A 24 0.53 3.77 17.64
C TYR A 24 1.97 3.29 17.71
N ASP A 25 2.89 4.05 17.10
CA ASP A 25 4.32 3.89 17.24
C ASP A 25 4.76 4.57 18.54
N LEU A 26 5.23 3.76 19.50
CA LEU A 26 5.67 4.26 20.81
C LEU A 26 7.03 4.95 20.74
N GLU A 27 7.88 4.57 19.79
CA GLU A 27 9.23 5.13 19.65
C GLU A 27 9.18 6.49 18.95
N ARG A 28 8.31 6.61 17.94
CA ARG A 28 8.14 7.82 17.14
C ARG A 28 7.02 8.74 17.64
N ASP A 29 6.28 8.30 18.65
CA ASP A 29 5.14 9.02 19.25
C ASP A 29 4.10 9.49 18.21
N MET A 30 3.75 8.60 17.26
CA MET A 30 2.86 8.93 16.16
C MET A 30 1.94 7.77 15.77
N LYS A 31 0.84 8.10 15.10
CA LYS A 31 -0.05 7.07 14.52
C LYS A 31 0.44 6.66 13.15
N VAL A 32 0.43 5.36 12.89
CA VAL A 32 0.79 4.74 11.62
C VAL A 32 -0.35 3.84 11.14
N PHE A 33 -0.43 3.60 9.84
CA PHE A 33 -1.32 2.60 9.27
C PHE A 33 -0.54 1.32 9.01
N VAL A 34 -1.02 0.21 9.56
CA VAL A 34 -0.46 -1.12 9.37
C VAL A 34 -1.28 -1.86 8.34
N LYS A 35 -0.61 -2.28 7.27
CA LYS A 35 -1.14 -3.22 6.28
C LYS A 35 -0.50 -4.58 6.51
N ASP A 36 -1.31 -5.53 6.95
CA ASP A 36 -0.94 -6.87 7.36
C ASP A 36 -1.47 -7.85 6.31
N THR A 37 -0.62 -8.63 5.64
CA THR A 37 -1.02 -9.47 4.49
C THR A 37 -0.25 -10.77 4.42
N TRP A 38 -0.89 -11.83 3.96
CA TRP A 38 -0.24 -13.09 3.60
C TRP A 38 0.11 -13.11 2.11
N CYS A 39 1.38 -12.88 1.79
CA CYS A 39 1.86 -12.74 0.42
C CYS A 39 2.43 -14.06 -0.12
N VAL A 40 2.22 -14.34 -1.42
CA VAL A 40 2.76 -15.53 -2.09
C VAL A 40 4.29 -15.53 -2.04
N ASP A 41 4.88 -16.57 -1.47
CA ASP A 41 6.33 -16.70 -1.33
C ASP A 41 6.93 -17.54 -2.47
N LEU A 42 7.01 -16.94 -3.66
CA LEU A 42 7.61 -17.56 -4.84
C LEU A 42 8.65 -16.63 -5.45
N LEU A 43 9.72 -17.22 -5.99
CA LEU A 43 10.73 -16.49 -6.75
C LEU A 43 10.09 -15.71 -7.91
N GLY A 44 10.43 -14.42 -8.01
CA GLY A 44 9.94 -13.52 -9.04
C GLY A 44 8.62 -12.79 -8.70
N ILE A 45 8.02 -13.05 -7.53
CA ILE A 45 6.89 -12.25 -7.03
C ILE A 45 7.45 -11.10 -6.17
N ASN A 46 7.38 -9.89 -6.70
CA ASN A 46 7.79 -8.70 -5.96
C ASN A 46 6.78 -8.38 -4.85
N ARG A 47 7.30 -8.07 -3.67
CA ARG A 47 6.50 -7.58 -2.54
C ARG A 47 6.18 -6.10 -2.75
N GLU A 48 5.02 -5.66 -2.26
CA GLU A 48 4.58 -4.27 -2.35
C GLU A 48 5.61 -3.29 -1.75
N GLY A 49 6.28 -3.66 -0.66
CA GLY A 49 7.34 -2.84 -0.06
C GLY A 49 8.55 -2.61 -0.94
N GLU A 50 8.92 -3.57 -1.79
CA GLU A 50 10.01 -3.37 -2.74
C GLU A 50 9.62 -2.33 -3.79
N THR A 51 8.33 -2.29 -4.17
CA THR A 51 7.78 -1.20 -4.99
C THR A 51 7.85 0.13 -4.25
N TYR A 52 7.46 0.20 -2.97
CA TYR A 52 7.58 1.43 -2.18
C TYR A 52 9.03 1.92 -2.04
N LYS A 53 9.99 1.01 -1.83
CA LYS A 53 11.43 1.33 -1.80
C LYS A 53 11.87 1.94 -3.13
N LEU A 54 11.57 1.28 -4.24
CA LEU A 54 11.92 1.73 -5.59
C LEU A 54 11.35 3.13 -5.89
N LEU A 55 10.08 3.36 -5.54
CA LEU A 55 9.42 4.65 -5.75
C LEU A 55 10.02 5.75 -4.87
N CYS A 56 10.38 5.44 -3.62
CA CYS A 56 11.03 6.36 -2.71
C CYS A 56 12.44 6.73 -3.19
N GLU A 57 13.24 5.75 -3.63
CA GLU A 57 14.57 5.96 -4.22
C GLU A 57 14.52 6.78 -5.51
N ALA A 58 13.47 6.61 -6.32
CA ALA A 58 13.21 7.41 -7.51
C ALA A 58 12.66 8.82 -7.20
N GLY A 59 12.41 9.15 -5.93
CA GLY A 59 11.90 10.47 -5.53
C GLY A 59 10.46 10.74 -5.96
N VAL A 60 9.68 9.68 -6.19
CA VAL A 60 8.27 9.80 -6.58
C VAL A 60 7.48 10.46 -5.46
N ARG A 61 6.72 11.50 -5.81
CA ARG A 61 5.89 12.28 -4.87
C ARG A 61 4.47 11.70 -4.80
N ASN A 62 3.67 12.22 -3.86
CA ASN A 62 2.27 11.84 -3.64
C ASN A 62 2.03 10.33 -3.45
N ILE A 63 3.05 9.62 -2.98
CA ILE A 63 2.92 8.25 -2.46
C ILE A 63 2.83 8.32 -0.94
N ALA A 64 2.10 7.38 -0.33
CA ALA A 64 2.08 7.28 1.13
C ALA A 64 3.49 7.01 1.64
N SER A 65 3.99 7.84 2.54
CA SER A 65 5.29 7.60 3.17
C SER A 65 5.21 6.33 4.01
N TYR A 66 6.25 5.49 3.94
CA TYR A 66 6.34 4.24 4.69
C TYR A 66 7.51 4.28 5.67
N SER A 67 7.36 3.59 6.80
CA SER A 67 8.38 3.52 7.85
C SER A 67 9.11 2.20 7.91
N THR A 68 8.35 1.12 7.81
CA THR A 68 8.82 -0.22 8.06
C THR A 68 8.14 -1.15 7.07
N VAL A 69 8.90 -2.06 6.51
CA VAL A 69 8.36 -3.08 5.62
C VAL A 69 9.17 -4.36 5.69
N GLY A 70 8.49 -5.50 5.74
CA GLY A 70 9.18 -6.78 5.79
C GLY A 70 8.27 -7.98 6.05
N ASP A 71 8.82 -9.15 5.81
CA ASP A 71 8.20 -10.39 6.23
C ASP A 71 8.35 -10.56 7.75
N ILE A 72 7.37 -11.22 8.39
CA ILE A 72 7.39 -11.49 9.82
C ILE A 72 8.04 -12.85 10.06
N ASP A 73 9.10 -12.87 10.87
CA ASP A 73 9.85 -14.08 11.17
C ASP A 73 8.95 -15.20 11.72
N ASP A 74 9.26 -16.43 11.32
CA ASP A 74 8.56 -17.66 11.71
C ASP A 74 7.06 -17.75 11.32
N GLN A 75 6.56 -16.83 10.51
CA GLN A 75 5.15 -16.82 10.07
C GLN A 75 4.99 -17.18 8.60
N GLN A 76 5.19 -18.47 8.29
CA GLN A 76 5.08 -19.02 6.95
C GLN A 76 4.12 -20.21 6.88
N THR A 77 3.43 -20.37 5.75
CA THR A 77 2.59 -21.54 5.52
C THR A 77 3.42 -22.73 5.07
N VAL A 78 3.28 -23.87 5.75
CA VAL A 78 3.97 -25.12 5.40
C VAL A 78 3.06 -26.15 4.71
N THR A 79 1.78 -25.84 4.50
CA THR A 79 0.77 -26.77 3.96
C THR A 79 1.19 -27.41 2.63
N HIS A 80 1.89 -26.65 1.78
CA HIS A 80 2.40 -27.11 0.49
C HIS A 80 3.39 -28.29 0.62
N LEU A 81 4.10 -28.42 1.75
CA LEU A 81 5.04 -29.52 2.03
C LEU A 81 4.35 -30.85 2.36
N TYR A 82 3.07 -30.78 2.76
CA TYR A 82 2.33 -31.95 3.23
C TYR A 82 1.31 -32.47 2.20
N LYS A 83 1.24 -31.87 1.00
CA LYS A 83 0.25 -32.21 -0.03
C LYS A 83 0.25 -33.69 -0.44
N ASP A 84 1.42 -34.34 -0.37
CA ASP A 84 1.63 -35.73 -0.83
C ASP A 84 1.63 -36.74 0.33
N LYS A 85 1.24 -36.34 1.55
CA LYS A 85 1.18 -37.26 2.70
C LYS A 85 -0.04 -38.17 2.62
N LEU A 86 0.10 -39.41 3.10
CA LEU A 86 -0.97 -40.43 3.10
C LEU A 86 -2.26 -39.98 3.78
N TRP A 87 -2.16 -39.12 4.79
CA TRP A 87 -3.30 -38.57 5.53
C TRP A 87 -3.88 -37.29 4.90
N ALA A 88 -3.20 -36.69 3.92
CA ALA A 88 -3.62 -35.44 3.32
C ALA A 88 -4.78 -35.67 2.34
N CYS A 89 -5.80 -34.82 2.41
CA CYS A 89 -6.90 -34.84 1.45
C CYS A 89 -6.37 -34.50 0.05
N PRO A 90 -6.70 -35.30 -0.98
CA PRO A 90 -6.35 -34.97 -2.36
C PRO A 90 -6.92 -33.60 -2.74
N THR A 91 -6.08 -32.76 -3.33
CA THR A 91 -6.50 -31.46 -3.85
C THR A 91 -6.01 -31.28 -5.28
N ALA A 92 -6.91 -30.87 -6.16
CA ALA A 92 -6.54 -30.48 -7.52
C ALA A 92 -5.89 -29.09 -7.56
N ARG A 93 -5.95 -28.32 -6.45
CA ARG A 93 -5.39 -26.97 -6.38
C ARG A 93 -3.91 -27.04 -6.05
N LYS A 94 -3.11 -26.24 -6.76
CA LYS A 94 -1.72 -26.00 -6.41
C LYS A 94 -1.66 -25.27 -5.06
N LEU A 95 -1.10 -25.90 -4.05
CA LEU A 95 -0.80 -25.26 -2.78
C LEU A 95 0.50 -24.45 -2.92
N VAL A 96 0.41 -23.16 -2.60
CA VAL A 96 1.51 -22.21 -2.77
C VAL A 96 1.94 -21.73 -1.37
N PRO A 97 3.25 -21.66 -1.07
CA PRO A 97 3.73 -21.05 0.16
C PRO A 97 3.33 -19.57 0.24
N HIS A 98 3.03 -19.12 1.45
CA HIS A 98 2.81 -17.72 1.78
C HIS A 98 3.64 -17.37 3.00
N HIS A 99 4.12 -16.12 3.03
CA HIS A 99 4.75 -15.51 4.19
C HIS A 99 3.85 -14.39 4.67
N HIS A 100 3.70 -14.30 5.99
CA HIS A 100 3.12 -13.12 6.60
C HIS A 100 4.02 -11.90 6.43
N TYR A 101 3.44 -10.79 6.01
CA TYR A 101 4.13 -9.58 5.59
C TYR A 101 3.43 -8.34 6.13
N GLN A 102 4.21 -7.37 6.61
CA GLN A 102 3.70 -6.09 7.10
C GLN A 102 4.32 -4.92 6.34
N LEU A 103 3.46 -3.96 6.00
CA LEU A 103 3.83 -2.65 5.49
C LEU A 103 3.25 -1.58 6.42
N MET A 104 4.12 -0.74 6.97
CA MET A 104 3.76 0.37 7.86
C MET A 104 3.84 1.68 7.08
N LEU A 105 2.71 2.40 7.02
CA LEU A 105 2.61 3.72 6.41
C LEU A 105 2.54 4.78 7.50
N ASP A 106 3.35 5.83 7.38
CA ASP A 106 3.42 6.96 8.32
C ASP A 106 2.28 7.97 8.12
N MET A 107 1.26 7.55 7.38
CA MET A 107 0.14 8.38 6.99
C MET A 107 -1.15 7.57 7.11
N ILE A 108 -2.18 8.22 7.67
CA ILE A 108 -3.52 7.65 7.76
C ILE A 108 -4.41 8.51 6.87
N GLY A 109 -4.76 7.97 5.71
CA GLY A 109 -5.64 8.61 4.76
C GLY A 109 -7.08 8.13 4.87
N ASP A 110 -8.00 9.00 4.48
CA ASP A 110 -9.40 8.68 4.29
C ASP A 110 -9.67 8.25 2.83
N SER A 111 -10.66 7.38 2.63
CA SER A 111 -11.16 7.03 1.30
C SER A 111 -11.58 8.28 0.53
N LEU A 112 -11.34 8.31 -0.78
CA LEU A 112 -11.79 9.41 -1.66
C LEU A 112 -13.29 9.69 -1.53
N THR A 113 -14.11 8.73 -1.11
CA THR A 113 -15.56 8.93 -0.88
C THR A 113 -15.92 9.86 0.28
N LYS A 114 -14.94 10.24 1.12
CA LYS A 114 -15.16 11.08 2.30
C LYS A 114 -14.80 12.56 2.08
N PHE A 115 -14.62 12.98 0.82
CA PHE A 115 -14.35 14.38 0.50
C PHE A 115 -15.41 15.31 1.11
N SER A 116 -14.95 16.44 1.63
CA SER A 116 -15.78 17.55 2.11
C SER A 116 -16.30 18.41 0.96
N SER A 117 -15.60 18.42 -0.18
CA SER A 117 -15.98 19.17 -1.37
C SER A 117 -15.53 18.49 -2.67
N ILE A 118 -16.21 18.83 -3.78
CA ILE A 118 -15.80 18.38 -5.11
C ILE A 118 -14.40 18.91 -5.45
N TYR A 119 -14.05 20.10 -4.97
CA TYR A 119 -12.71 20.66 -5.17
C TYR A 119 -11.64 19.78 -4.54
N GLU A 120 -11.82 19.35 -3.30
CA GLU A 120 -10.91 18.41 -2.61
C GLU A 120 -10.80 17.08 -3.35
N MET A 121 -11.94 16.51 -3.79
CA MET A 121 -11.92 15.28 -4.59
C MET A 121 -11.11 15.44 -5.89
N LEU A 122 -11.35 16.53 -6.63
CA LEU A 122 -10.64 16.82 -7.86
C LEU A 122 -9.15 17.06 -7.60
N GLN A 123 -8.79 17.70 -6.50
CA GLN A 123 -7.40 17.90 -6.11
C GLN A 123 -6.72 16.57 -5.77
N CYS A 124 -7.36 15.67 -5.03
CA CYS A 124 -6.78 14.35 -4.74
C CYS A 124 -6.60 13.49 -6.01
N VAL A 125 -7.57 13.54 -6.93
CA VAL A 125 -7.44 12.87 -8.24
C VAL A 125 -6.33 13.51 -9.05
N LEU A 126 -6.25 14.84 -9.05
CA LEU A 126 -5.17 15.56 -9.70
C LEU A 126 -3.83 15.15 -9.09
N ASP A 127 -3.66 15.14 -7.77
CA ASP A 127 -2.42 14.78 -7.08
C ASP A 127 -1.99 13.32 -7.36
N ALA A 128 -2.96 12.41 -7.48
CA ALA A 128 -2.73 11.01 -7.83
C ALA A 128 -2.28 10.83 -9.29
N LEU A 129 -2.74 11.69 -10.20
CA LEU A 129 -2.35 11.70 -11.61
C LEU A 129 -1.06 12.52 -11.84
N GLU A 130 -0.98 13.67 -11.18
CA GLU A 130 -0.07 14.79 -11.37
C GLU A 130 0.51 15.22 -10.01
N CYS A 131 1.80 14.99 -9.75
CA CYS A 131 2.46 15.66 -8.63
C CYS A 131 2.78 17.13 -8.99
N THR A 132 1.79 18.03 -8.98
CA THR A 132 2.02 19.44 -9.31
C THR A 132 2.16 20.32 -8.07
N TYR A 133 3.13 21.24 -8.08
CA TYR A 133 3.29 22.27 -7.06
C TYR A 133 2.26 23.38 -7.29
N PHE A 134 1.42 23.70 -6.30
CA PHE A 134 0.73 24.98 -6.25
C PHE A 134 1.66 26.04 -5.65
N LEU A 135 2.58 26.57 -6.47
CA LEU A 135 3.33 27.76 -6.08
C LEU A 135 2.37 28.95 -6.13
N ASN A 136 1.82 29.30 -4.97
CA ASN A 136 1.03 30.50 -4.74
C ASN A 136 1.95 31.74 -4.78
N ILE A 137 2.53 32.02 -5.96
CA ILE A 137 3.21 33.28 -6.23
C ILE A 137 2.47 33.91 -7.40
N LEU A 138 1.71 34.95 -7.04
CA LEU A 138 1.27 35.99 -7.97
C LEU A 138 2.40 36.27 -8.95
N ILE A 139 2.16 36.04 -10.25
CA ILE A 139 2.60 36.84 -11.41
C ILE A 139 2.65 35.93 -12.63
N TYR A 140 1.87 36.33 -13.63
CA TYR A 140 1.94 35.93 -15.03
C TYR A 140 3.39 35.73 -15.50
N SER A 141 3.84 34.48 -15.62
CA SER A 141 4.87 34.09 -16.58
C SER A 141 4.95 32.57 -16.67
N PHE A 142 4.76 32.06 -17.89
CA PHE A 142 5.17 30.76 -18.41
C PHE A 142 6.07 29.92 -17.46
N LEU A 143 5.46 29.15 -16.55
CA LEU A 143 6.11 28.00 -15.93
C LEU A 143 5.51 26.76 -16.57
N THR A 144 6.32 26.05 -17.35
CA THR A 144 5.97 24.71 -17.81
C THR A 144 5.88 23.81 -16.58
N LEU A 145 4.65 23.55 -16.11
CA LEU A 145 4.38 22.49 -15.15
C LEU A 145 4.83 21.17 -15.78
N ARG A 146 5.89 20.54 -15.25
CA ARG A 146 6.09 19.10 -15.42
C ARG A 146 5.25 18.40 -14.35
N ALA A 147 4.14 17.81 -14.80
CA ALA A 147 3.25 16.98 -14.00
C ALA A 147 3.83 15.57 -13.94
N ALA A 148 4.14 15.02 -12.75
CA ALA A 148 4.73 13.69 -12.71
C ALA A 148 4.49 12.98 -11.36
N GLY A 149 3.28 12.48 -11.13
CA GLY A 149 3.06 11.46 -10.10
C GLY A 149 3.08 10.10 -10.76
N HIS A 150 2.07 9.86 -11.59
CA HIS A 150 1.97 8.66 -12.40
C HIS A 150 3.04 8.59 -13.51
N GLU A 151 3.53 9.73 -14.01
CA GLU A 151 4.66 9.78 -14.95
C GLU A 151 5.97 9.41 -14.25
N ASP A 152 6.20 9.85 -13.01
CA ASP A 152 7.41 9.51 -12.25
C ASP A 152 7.39 8.04 -11.81
N THR A 153 6.24 7.50 -11.38
CA THR A 153 6.11 6.04 -11.14
C THR A 153 6.36 5.25 -12.42
N PHE A 154 5.80 5.71 -13.55
CA PHE A 154 5.98 5.06 -14.85
C PHE A 154 7.43 5.13 -15.33
N ASN A 155 8.10 6.27 -15.14
CA ASN A 155 9.52 6.47 -15.43
C ASN A 155 10.41 5.60 -14.53
N ALA A 156 9.98 5.33 -13.29
CA ALA A 156 10.59 4.35 -12.39
C ALA A 156 10.28 2.89 -12.78
N GLY A 157 9.51 2.65 -13.84
CA GLY A 157 9.16 1.31 -14.33
C GLY A 157 8.01 0.64 -13.57
N VAL A 158 7.25 1.42 -12.78
CA VAL A 158 6.14 0.92 -11.95
C VAL A 158 4.81 1.44 -12.47
N LEU A 159 3.86 0.52 -12.65
CA LEU A 159 2.47 0.84 -13.00
C LEU A 159 1.56 0.47 -11.83
N HIS A 160 0.74 1.42 -11.35
CA HIS A 160 -0.14 1.19 -10.18
C HIS A 160 -1.18 0.07 -10.42
N CYS A 161 -1.59 -0.16 -11.67
CA CYS A 161 -2.50 -1.22 -12.14
C CYS A 161 -3.91 -1.30 -11.51
N ASP A 162 -4.17 -0.66 -10.36
CA ASP A 162 -5.45 -0.66 -9.65
C ASP A 162 -5.80 0.74 -9.14
N ILE A 163 -5.98 1.70 -10.06
CA ILE A 163 -6.43 3.05 -9.69
C ILE A 163 -7.93 2.99 -9.38
N SER A 164 -8.28 3.19 -8.11
CA SER A 164 -9.66 3.14 -7.64
C SER A 164 -9.90 4.10 -6.49
N ILE A 165 -11.16 4.38 -6.18
CA ILE A 165 -11.58 5.23 -5.04
C ILE A 165 -11.06 4.74 -3.68
N ARG A 166 -10.63 3.48 -3.58
CA ARG A 166 -10.10 2.86 -2.35
C ARG A 166 -8.59 2.99 -2.22
N ASN A 167 -7.89 3.25 -3.33
CA ASN A 167 -6.44 3.33 -3.39
C ASN A 167 -5.93 4.77 -3.58
N ILE A 168 -6.84 5.75 -3.74
CA ILE A 168 -6.55 7.17 -3.64
C ILE A 168 -6.98 7.63 -2.25
N LEU A 169 -6.02 8.19 -1.51
CA LEU A 169 -6.21 8.62 -0.13
C LEU A 169 -6.30 10.14 -0.03
N ILE A 170 -7.29 10.62 0.71
CA ILE A 170 -7.37 12.01 1.18
C ILE A 170 -6.56 12.10 2.47
N VAL A 171 -5.67 13.07 2.54
CA VAL A 171 -4.78 13.28 3.68
C VAL A 171 -5.04 14.66 4.24
N ASN A 172 -5.58 14.71 5.45
CA ASN A 172 -5.69 15.97 6.17
C ASN A 172 -4.31 16.28 6.77
N GLY A 173 -3.62 17.27 6.20
CA GLY A 173 -2.36 17.80 6.72
C GLY A 173 -2.53 18.61 7.99
#